data_AF-A0A7K2QJA9-F1
#
_entry.id   AF-A0A7K2QJA9-F1
#
_cell.length_a   1.000
_cell.length_b   1.000
_cell.length_c   1.000
_cell.angle_alpha   90.00
_cell.angle_beta   90.00
_cell.angle_gamma   90.00
#
_symmetry.space_group_name_H-M   'P 1'
#
loop_
_entity.id
_entity.type
_entity.pdbx_description
1 polymer ?
#
loop_
_entity_poly.entity_id
_entity_poly.type
_entity_poly.pdbx_seq_one_letter_code
_entity_poly.pdbx_strand_id
1 'polypeptide(L)'
;TAVNAGGTTVFTGDNVSALQVFNVDFDLVSGGGGGGAGGAVGIRFDRIPANATVLVNVLGTDRTISTYSGTIVDAQSPWNALRTRLLWNFPDATALNLRGSGQFQGSVLVGEQASRTTVTLPGMNGRFFTTGTLTHTSVEGLGGGQEFHSYPFVGDLPDCSVTPPVPVTGSVSVLKRDEAGRPLAGARFELWRETNGRRGAQFTGEDADTKVADCVTPDTGVCSRESELGTYYWRETAAPDGYVLPEQRVFTLTLTAENAAAGVRYVVDNVKVPPTPTGRVAVRKVDAADLRTPLAGAVFELWRESNGVPGLQTDGTEPDTLEEGGCVTGADGRCELVVEAGTYHWREIAAPAGYELPAQPVATVVLTAANAAAGVTVTFADARQGEEFSGSLEVLKKDAKTKRPLRGAVFEVWKETNGTPGLQTVGINADVMVKPGCATDGAGVCTFAPLEAGSYYLRETDVPEGYVLPENRVTGPLRLDEQTPGHRLVVTVDNRRDDHGKGKGGKEGKGGKGGGRG
;
A
#
# COMPACT_ATOMS: atom_id res chain seq x y z
N THR A 1 -7.00 -16.84 -44.30
CA THR A 1 -6.70 -15.41 -44.09
C THR A 1 -7.12 -14.62 -45.32
N ALA A 2 -7.36 -13.31 -45.19
CA ALA A 2 -7.69 -12.43 -46.31
C ALA A 2 -6.85 -11.15 -46.22
N VAL A 3 -6.21 -10.77 -47.32
CA VAL A 3 -5.29 -9.62 -47.35
C VAL A 3 -5.54 -8.81 -48.60
N ASN A 4 -5.79 -7.50 -48.45
CA ASN A 4 -5.86 -6.54 -49.55
C ASN A 4 -4.52 -5.81 -49.69
N ALA A 5 -3.71 -6.19 -50.69
CA ALA A 5 -2.39 -5.58 -50.93
C ALA A 5 -2.01 -5.62 -52.42
N GLY A 6 -1.30 -4.59 -52.90
CA GLY A 6 -0.76 -4.59 -54.27
C GLY A 6 -1.82 -4.60 -55.37
N GLY A 7 -3.01 -4.02 -55.12
CA GLY A 7 -4.10 -3.98 -56.09
C GLY A 7 -4.84 -5.32 -56.28
N THR A 8 -4.63 -6.28 -55.38
CA THR A 8 -5.33 -7.57 -55.34
C THR A 8 -5.72 -7.92 -53.90
N THR A 9 -6.95 -8.39 -53.71
CA THR A 9 -7.37 -9.06 -52.46
C THR A 9 -7.19 -10.55 -52.61
N VAL A 10 -6.37 -11.15 -51.74
CA VAL A 10 -6.06 -12.58 -51.74
C VAL A 10 -6.70 -13.24 -50.51
N PHE A 11 -7.56 -14.23 -50.76
CA PHE A 11 -8.17 -15.09 -49.77
C PHE A 11 -7.43 -16.44 -49.74
N THR A 12 -6.70 -16.73 -48.67
CA THR A 12 -5.89 -17.95 -48.53
C THR A 12 -6.57 -18.93 -47.58
N GLY A 13 -7.07 -20.04 -48.11
CA GLY A 13 -7.69 -21.12 -47.35
C GLY A 13 -6.70 -22.04 -46.64
N ASP A 14 -7.24 -22.99 -45.88
CA ASP A 14 -6.44 -23.97 -45.14
C ASP A 14 -5.99 -25.18 -45.99
N ASN A 15 -6.54 -25.32 -47.21
CA ASN A 15 -6.37 -26.44 -48.14
C ASN A 15 -6.86 -27.81 -47.64
N VAL A 16 -7.66 -27.85 -46.58
CA VAL A 16 -8.12 -29.08 -45.92
C VAL A 16 -9.63 -29.07 -45.68
N SER A 17 -10.19 -27.98 -45.16
CA SER A 17 -11.59 -27.93 -44.74
C SER A 17 -12.56 -27.93 -45.92
N ALA A 18 -13.67 -28.66 -45.77
CA ALA A 18 -14.78 -28.68 -46.74
C ALA A 18 -15.53 -27.34 -46.81
N LEU A 19 -15.51 -26.55 -45.73
CA LEU A 19 -16.00 -25.18 -45.67
C LEU A 19 -14.84 -24.23 -45.38
N GLN A 20 -14.61 -23.27 -46.27
CA GLN A 20 -13.61 -22.22 -46.11
C GLN A 20 -14.33 -20.93 -45.70
N VAL A 21 -14.08 -20.45 -44.48
CA VAL A 21 -14.70 -19.23 -43.95
C VAL A 21 -13.67 -18.11 -43.89
N PHE A 22 -14.03 -16.95 -44.43
CA PHE A 22 -13.24 -15.74 -44.40
C PHE A 22 -14.06 -14.61 -43.77
N ASN A 23 -13.55 -13.98 -42.73
CA ASN A 23 -14.14 -12.76 -42.17
C ASN A 23 -13.25 -11.58 -42.57
N VAL A 24 -13.84 -10.57 -43.21
CA VAL A 24 -13.15 -9.34 -43.63
C VAL A 24 -13.94 -8.13 -43.18
N ASP A 25 -13.23 -7.13 -42.67
CA ASP A 25 -13.77 -5.89 -42.12
C ASP A 25 -13.25 -4.65 -42.87
N PHE A 26 -12.80 -4.84 -44.12
CA PHE A 26 -12.26 -3.79 -44.98
C PHE A 26 -12.90 -3.81 -46.38
N ASP A 27 -12.80 -2.68 -47.08
CA ASP A 27 -13.24 -2.56 -48.47
C ASP A 27 -12.31 -3.28 -49.44
N LEU A 28 -12.88 -3.90 -50.47
CA LEU A 28 -12.13 -4.53 -51.56
C LEU A 28 -11.90 -3.51 -52.66
N VAL A 29 -11.04 -2.53 -52.36
CA VAL A 29 -10.65 -1.43 -53.26
C VAL A 29 -9.15 -1.16 -53.18
N SER A 30 -8.57 -0.51 -54.20
CA SER A 30 -7.14 -0.16 -54.20
C SER A 30 -6.87 1.00 -53.24
N GLY A 31 -5.69 0.98 -52.59
CA GLY A 31 -5.34 1.96 -51.54
C GLY A 31 -5.93 1.65 -50.16
N GLY A 32 -6.34 0.40 -49.94
CA GLY A 32 -7.04 -0.09 -48.73
C GLY A 32 -6.42 0.38 -47.41
N GLY A 33 -7.19 1.18 -46.68
CA GLY A 33 -6.77 1.73 -45.38
C GLY A 33 -7.74 2.75 -44.76
N GLY A 34 -8.68 3.33 -45.52
CA GLY A 34 -9.73 4.16 -44.93
C GLY A 34 -10.60 4.87 -45.95
N GLY A 35 -11.92 4.65 -45.89
CA GLY A 35 -13.03 5.50 -46.35
C GLY A 35 -13.04 6.09 -47.77
N GLY A 36 -12.00 5.94 -48.56
CA GLY A 36 -11.89 6.49 -49.90
C GLY A 36 -12.60 5.64 -50.94
N ALA A 37 -13.05 6.27 -52.02
CA ALA A 37 -13.71 5.60 -53.14
C ALA A 37 -12.74 4.75 -54.00
N GLY A 38 -11.77 4.04 -53.41
CA GLY A 38 -10.64 3.37 -54.07
C GLY A 38 -10.94 2.60 -55.37
N GLY A 39 -9.92 2.43 -56.19
CA GLY A 39 -10.02 1.81 -57.51
C GLY A 39 -10.29 0.30 -57.48
N ALA A 40 -10.49 -0.28 -58.66
CA ALA A 40 -10.78 -1.71 -58.78
C ALA A 40 -9.56 -2.59 -58.42
N VAL A 41 -9.80 -3.71 -57.74
CA VAL A 41 -8.78 -4.71 -57.36
C VAL A 41 -9.01 -6.06 -58.00
N GLY A 42 -7.93 -6.83 -58.10
CA GLY A 42 -7.99 -8.26 -58.35
C GLY A 42 -8.60 -8.99 -57.15
N ILE A 43 -9.30 -10.10 -57.38
CA ILE A 43 -9.77 -11.02 -56.34
C ILE A 43 -9.19 -12.39 -56.66
N ARG A 44 -8.47 -12.97 -55.70
CA ARG A 44 -7.83 -14.28 -55.84
C ARG A 44 -8.13 -15.15 -54.63
N PHE A 45 -8.36 -16.43 -54.88
CA PHE A 45 -8.53 -17.45 -53.86
C PHE A 45 -7.40 -18.47 -53.99
N ASP A 46 -6.59 -18.59 -52.94
CA ASP A 46 -5.46 -19.52 -52.87
C ASP A 46 -5.76 -20.64 -51.89
N ARG A 47 -5.22 -21.84 -52.13
CA ARG A 47 -5.34 -22.99 -51.21
C ARG A 47 -6.79 -23.36 -50.85
N ILE A 48 -7.69 -23.28 -51.84
CA ILE A 48 -9.07 -23.74 -51.70
C ILE A 48 -9.18 -25.14 -52.28
N PRO A 49 -9.64 -26.14 -51.50
CA PRO A 49 -9.93 -27.47 -52.05
C PRO A 49 -10.94 -27.39 -53.20
N ALA A 50 -10.78 -28.27 -54.20
CA ALA A 50 -11.56 -28.22 -55.44
C ALA A 50 -13.08 -28.25 -55.24
N ASN A 51 -13.56 -28.91 -54.17
CA ASN A 51 -14.98 -29.08 -53.87
C ASN A 51 -15.44 -28.31 -52.64
N ALA A 52 -14.60 -27.47 -52.03
CA ALA A 52 -14.96 -26.76 -50.81
C ALA A 52 -16.03 -25.68 -51.04
N THR A 53 -16.98 -25.54 -50.12
CA THR A 53 -17.81 -24.33 -50.00
C THR A 53 -16.93 -23.19 -49.52
N VAL A 54 -17.12 -22.00 -50.06
CA VAL A 54 -16.43 -20.78 -49.63
C VAL A 54 -17.45 -19.76 -49.15
N LEU A 55 -17.32 -19.32 -47.90
CA LEU A 55 -18.11 -18.27 -47.28
C LEU A 55 -17.20 -17.08 -46.98
N VAL A 56 -17.48 -15.93 -47.58
CA VAL A 56 -16.79 -14.67 -47.29
C VAL A 56 -17.77 -13.75 -46.58
N ASN A 57 -17.60 -13.58 -45.27
CA ASN A 57 -18.32 -12.60 -44.46
C ASN A 57 -17.60 -11.26 -44.56
N VAL A 58 -18.25 -10.27 -45.16
CA VAL A 58 -17.80 -8.88 -45.22
C VAL A 58 -18.57 -8.09 -44.16
N LEU A 59 -17.94 -7.96 -42.98
CA LEU A 59 -18.54 -7.39 -41.77
C LEU A 59 -18.52 -5.86 -41.81
N GLY A 60 -19.43 -5.18 -41.12
CA GLY A 60 -19.46 -3.70 -41.02
C GLY A 60 -20.48 -3.01 -41.93
N THR A 61 -20.79 -1.75 -41.60
CA THR A 61 -22.00 -1.06 -42.06
C THR A 61 -21.93 -0.47 -43.46
N ASP A 62 -20.77 0.07 -43.85
CA ASP A 62 -20.55 0.69 -45.16
C ASP A 62 -19.46 -0.06 -45.90
N ARG A 63 -19.82 -0.68 -47.03
CA ARG A 63 -18.91 -1.55 -47.78
C ARG A 63 -18.88 -1.26 -49.26
N THR A 64 -17.66 -1.24 -49.80
CA THR A 64 -17.42 -1.13 -51.23
C THR A 64 -16.56 -2.28 -51.72
N ILE A 65 -17.03 -2.95 -52.76
CA ILE A 65 -16.25 -3.89 -53.55
C ILE A 65 -16.12 -3.30 -54.95
N SER A 66 -14.89 -2.97 -55.33
CA SER A 66 -14.56 -2.51 -56.68
C SER A 66 -13.62 -3.53 -57.31
N THR A 67 -14.05 -4.22 -58.36
CA THR A 67 -13.21 -5.28 -58.95
C THR A 67 -13.23 -5.32 -60.46
N TYR A 68 -12.07 -5.66 -61.04
CA TYR A 68 -11.93 -6.02 -62.45
C TYR A 68 -11.89 -7.53 -62.68
N SER A 69 -12.09 -8.33 -61.64
CA SER A 69 -11.92 -9.78 -61.69
C SER A 69 -13.14 -10.48 -62.27
N GLY A 70 -12.91 -11.67 -62.82
CA GLY A 70 -13.95 -12.55 -63.33
C GLY A 70 -14.35 -12.24 -64.77
N THR A 71 -14.84 -13.28 -65.44
CA THR A 71 -15.22 -13.30 -66.86
C THR A 71 -16.35 -14.32 -67.04
N ILE A 72 -17.09 -14.26 -68.13
CA ILE A 72 -18.10 -15.28 -68.45
C ILE A 72 -17.48 -16.58 -68.98
N VAL A 73 -16.23 -16.54 -69.47
CA VAL A 73 -15.54 -17.67 -70.10
C VAL A 73 -14.76 -18.46 -69.05
N ASP A 74 -15.22 -19.67 -68.71
CA ASP A 74 -14.66 -20.48 -67.62
C ASP A 74 -13.15 -20.77 -67.77
N ALA A 75 -12.64 -20.93 -68.99
CA ALA A 75 -11.22 -21.16 -69.25
C ALA A 75 -10.30 -19.96 -68.92
N GLN A 76 -10.87 -18.76 -68.74
CA GLN A 76 -10.12 -17.50 -68.58
C GLN A 76 -10.01 -17.03 -67.13
N SER A 77 -10.72 -17.63 -66.17
CA SER A 77 -10.58 -17.27 -64.76
C SER A 77 -10.75 -18.48 -63.83
N PRO A 78 -9.72 -18.81 -63.03
CA PRO A 78 -9.84 -19.80 -61.95
C PRO A 78 -10.95 -19.46 -60.93
N TRP A 79 -11.35 -18.18 -60.86
CA TRP A 79 -12.42 -17.73 -59.98
C TRP A 79 -13.80 -18.27 -60.41
N ASN A 80 -14.00 -18.53 -61.70
CA ASN A 80 -15.25 -19.11 -62.21
C ASN A 80 -15.53 -20.51 -61.64
N ALA A 81 -14.47 -21.27 -61.29
CA ALA A 81 -14.60 -22.60 -60.68
C ALA A 81 -15.19 -22.57 -59.25
N LEU A 82 -15.26 -21.38 -58.64
CA LEU A 82 -15.87 -21.15 -57.33
C LEU A 82 -17.32 -20.66 -57.43
N ARG A 83 -17.77 -20.23 -58.61
CA ARG A 83 -19.05 -19.54 -58.84
C ARG A 83 -20.27 -20.14 -58.13
N THR A 84 -20.42 -21.46 -58.19
CA THR A 84 -21.59 -22.16 -57.63
C THR A 84 -21.44 -22.54 -56.16
N ARG A 85 -20.29 -22.28 -55.54
CA ARG A 85 -19.95 -22.69 -54.16
C ARG A 85 -19.33 -21.56 -53.34
N LEU A 86 -19.31 -20.34 -53.88
CA LEU A 86 -18.87 -19.12 -53.21
C LEU A 86 -20.09 -18.29 -52.82
N LEU A 87 -20.18 -17.95 -51.54
CA LEU A 87 -21.15 -17.03 -50.97
C LEU A 87 -20.44 -15.82 -50.37
N TRP A 88 -20.83 -14.63 -50.82
CA TRP A 88 -20.49 -13.35 -50.21
C TRP A 88 -21.62 -12.95 -49.27
N ASN A 89 -21.33 -12.92 -47.98
CA ASN A 89 -22.29 -12.59 -46.93
C ASN A 89 -21.99 -11.21 -46.35
N PHE A 90 -22.98 -10.32 -46.36
CA PHE A 90 -22.91 -8.97 -45.81
C PHE A 90 -23.95 -8.85 -44.70
N PRO A 91 -23.63 -9.30 -43.47
CA PRO A 91 -24.61 -9.40 -42.40
C PRO A 91 -25.07 -8.02 -41.91
N ASP A 92 -24.16 -7.05 -41.82
CA ASP A 92 -24.39 -5.77 -41.13
C ASP A 92 -24.50 -4.56 -42.08
N ALA A 93 -24.38 -4.77 -43.40
CA ALA A 93 -24.16 -3.69 -44.36
C ALA A 93 -25.43 -2.87 -44.61
N THR A 94 -25.49 -1.66 -44.05
CA THR A 94 -26.52 -0.65 -44.32
C THR A 94 -26.32 0.04 -45.66
N ALA A 95 -25.08 0.13 -46.17
CA ALA A 95 -24.79 0.59 -47.52
C ALA A 95 -23.75 -0.32 -48.19
N LEU A 96 -24.08 -0.84 -49.36
CA LEU A 96 -23.20 -1.74 -50.12
C LEU A 96 -23.06 -1.28 -51.56
N ASN A 97 -21.83 -1.06 -52.02
CA ASN A 97 -21.52 -0.67 -53.39
C ASN A 97 -20.71 -1.76 -54.09
N LEU A 98 -21.30 -2.45 -55.06
CA LEU A 98 -20.65 -3.45 -55.90
C LEU A 98 -20.41 -2.86 -57.29
N ARG A 99 -19.16 -2.57 -57.61
CA ARG A 99 -18.77 -1.80 -58.80
C ARG A 99 -17.48 -2.32 -59.44
N GLY A 100 -17.11 -1.75 -60.60
CA GLY A 100 -15.93 -2.12 -61.35
C GLY A 100 -16.28 -2.69 -62.74
N SER A 101 -15.29 -3.28 -63.40
CA SER A 101 -15.41 -3.79 -64.78
C SER A 101 -15.49 -5.31 -64.90
N GLY A 102 -15.38 -6.03 -63.78
CA GLY A 102 -15.35 -7.48 -63.75
C GLY A 102 -16.73 -8.15 -63.83
N GLN A 103 -16.75 -9.41 -64.23
CA GLN A 103 -17.92 -10.29 -64.11
C GLN A 103 -17.85 -10.99 -62.75
N PHE A 104 -18.54 -10.45 -61.74
CA PHE A 104 -18.42 -10.87 -60.34
C PHE A 104 -18.90 -12.30 -60.13
N GLN A 105 -18.16 -13.12 -59.38
CA GLN A 105 -18.47 -14.54 -59.18
C GLN A 105 -18.94 -14.82 -57.75
N GLY A 106 -19.89 -15.75 -57.63
CA GLY A 106 -20.44 -16.19 -56.36
C GLY A 106 -21.82 -15.61 -56.10
N SER A 107 -22.55 -16.29 -55.23
CA SER A 107 -23.82 -15.79 -54.73
C SER A 107 -23.59 -14.68 -53.70
N VAL A 108 -24.55 -13.80 -53.55
CA VAL A 108 -24.51 -12.67 -52.60
C VAL A 108 -25.71 -12.78 -51.66
N LEU A 109 -25.46 -12.58 -50.38
CA LEU A 109 -26.47 -12.46 -49.33
C LEU A 109 -26.24 -11.16 -48.57
N VAL A 110 -27.22 -10.27 -48.56
CA VAL A 110 -27.25 -9.04 -47.77
C VAL A 110 -28.33 -9.19 -46.71
N GLY A 111 -27.91 -9.26 -45.45
CA GLY A 111 -28.78 -9.65 -44.32
C GLY A 111 -29.56 -8.49 -43.70
N GLU A 112 -28.98 -7.28 -43.70
CA GLU A 112 -29.54 -6.09 -43.05
C GLU A 112 -30.75 -5.53 -43.83
N GLN A 113 -31.91 -5.43 -43.17
CA GLN A 113 -33.16 -4.96 -43.77
C GLN A 113 -33.08 -3.48 -44.20
N ALA A 114 -32.31 -2.67 -43.47
CA ALA A 114 -32.09 -1.27 -43.81
C ALA A 114 -31.12 -1.07 -44.99
N SER A 115 -30.56 -2.15 -45.56
CA SER A 115 -29.52 -2.05 -46.58
C SER A 115 -29.97 -1.30 -47.83
N ARG A 116 -29.07 -0.44 -48.33
CA ARG A 116 -29.14 0.17 -49.66
C ARG A 116 -27.97 -0.36 -50.48
N THR A 117 -28.24 -1.39 -51.27
CA THR A 117 -27.24 -2.01 -52.14
C THR A 117 -27.29 -1.44 -53.55
N THR A 118 -26.17 -0.92 -54.05
CA THR A 118 -26.01 -0.45 -55.43
C THR A 118 -25.08 -1.38 -56.19
N VAL A 119 -25.54 -1.89 -57.33
CA VAL A 119 -24.77 -2.75 -58.23
C VAL A 119 -24.61 -2.07 -59.58
N THR A 120 -23.36 -1.78 -59.95
CA THR A 120 -22.98 -1.23 -61.26
C THR A 120 -22.01 -2.13 -62.04
N LEU A 121 -21.68 -3.30 -61.49
CA LEU A 121 -20.86 -4.30 -62.18
C LEU A 121 -21.55 -4.76 -63.47
N PRO A 122 -20.81 -4.99 -64.57
CA PRO A 122 -21.38 -5.42 -65.84
C PRO A 122 -22.05 -6.80 -65.75
N GLY A 123 -21.67 -7.64 -64.78
CA GLY A 123 -22.49 -8.80 -64.46
C GLY A 123 -22.18 -9.47 -63.13
N MET A 124 -23.21 -10.09 -62.58
CA MET A 124 -23.22 -10.81 -61.31
C MET A 124 -23.52 -12.28 -61.59
N ASN A 125 -22.60 -13.19 -61.26
CA ASN A 125 -22.66 -14.60 -61.60
C ASN A 125 -22.90 -15.46 -60.36
N GLY A 126 -24.16 -15.56 -59.96
CA GLY A 126 -24.62 -16.26 -58.76
C GLY A 126 -26.03 -15.81 -58.37
N ARG A 127 -26.59 -16.43 -57.32
CA ARG A 127 -27.85 -15.93 -56.74
C ARG A 127 -27.60 -14.62 -56.00
N PHE A 128 -28.58 -13.73 -55.99
CA PHE A 128 -28.52 -12.48 -55.25
C PHE A 128 -29.70 -12.40 -54.28
N PHE A 129 -29.41 -12.38 -53.00
CA PHE A 129 -30.38 -12.28 -51.92
C PHE A 129 -30.14 -10.98 -51.15
N THR A 130 -31.17 -10.17 -51.00
CA THR A 130 -31.13 -8.98 -50.15
C THR A 130 -32.46 -8.83 -49.43
N THR A 131 -32.39 -8.47 -48.15
CA THR A 131 -33.57 -8.10 -47.34
C THR A 131 -33.89 -6.60 -47.47
N GLY A 132 -32.95 -5.79 -47.98
CA GLY A 132 -33.10 -4.35 -48.19
C GLY A 132 -33.37 -3.95 -49.64
N THR A 133 -33.06 -2.69 -49.98
CA THR A 133 -33.25 -2.13 -51.33
C THR A 133 -32.07 -2.46 -52.23
N LEU A 134 -32.36 -2.91 -53.47
CA LEU A 134 -31.38 -3.09 -54.54
C LEU A 134 -31.56 -2.04 -55.63
N THR A 135 -30.53 -1.22 -55.87
CA THR A 135 -30.39 -0.35 -57.04
C THR A 135 -29.46 -1.05 -58.04
N HIS A 136 -30.02 -1.52 -59.15
CA HIS A 136 -29.27 -2.12 -60.25
C HIS A 136 -29.22 -1.13 -61.42
N THR A 137 -28.04 -0.59 -61.72
CA THR A 137 -27.88 0.54 -62.65
C THR A 137 -26.53 0.50 -63.35
N SER A 138 -26.37 1.27 -64.43
CA SER A 138 -25.06 1.54 -65.01
C SER A 138 -24.31 2.62 -64.22
N VAL A 139 -23.01 2.73 -64.47
CA VAL A 139 -22.22 3.88 -64.02
C VAL A 139 -22.81 5.15 -64.62
N GLU A 140 -22.94 6.21 -63.81
CA GLU A 140 -23.53 7.47 -64.22
C GLU A 140 -22.87 8.03 -65.49
N GLY A 141 -23.70 8.46 -66.46
CA GLY A 141 -23.22 8.97 -67.76
C GLY A 141 -22.72 7.90 -68.73
N LEU A 142 -22.68 6.62 -68.32
CA LEU A 142 -22.35 5.49 -69.18
C LEU A 142 -23.59 4.61 -69.41
N GLY A 143 -23.84 4.22 -70.66
CA GLY A 143 -24.78 3.16 -70.98
C GLY A 143 -24.13 1.79 -70.72
N GLY A 144 -24.88 0.83 -70.19
CA GLY A 144 -24.42 -0.55 -70.05
C GLY A 144 -25.56 -1.55 -70.01
N GLY A 145 -25.23 -2.82 -70.23
CA GLY A 145 -26.12 -3.96 -70.02
C GLY A 145 -25.66 -4.71 -68.78
N GLN A 146 -25.91 -4.16 -67.59
CA GLN A 146 -25.62 -4.85 -66.33
C GLN A 146 -26.59 -6.03 -66.18
N GLU A 147 -26.07 -7.21 -65.87
CA GLU A 147 -26.82 -8.46 -65.87
C GLU A 147 -26.69 -9.23 -64.56
N PHE A 148 -27.77 -9.91 -64.16
CA PHE A 148 -27.73 -10.93 -63.12
C PHE A 148 -27.90 -12.31 -63.75
N HIS A 149 -26.87 -13.14 -63.63
CA HIS A 149 -26.90 -14.53 -64.03
C HIS A 149 -27.18 -15.40 -62.80
N SER A 150 -28.34 -16.06 -62.80
CA SER A 150 -28.82 -16.88 -61.67
C SER A 150 -28.17 -18.27 -61.63
N TYR A 151 -26.83 -18.32 -61.54
CA TYR A 151 -26.14 -19.58 -61.31
C TYR A 151 -26.54 -20.15 -59.93
N PRO A 152 -26.85 -21.45 -59.82
CA PRO A 152 -27.26 -22.04 -58.57
C PRO A 152 -26.12 -22.02 -57.56
N PHE A 153 -26.46 -21.77 -56.29
CA PHE A 153 -25.58 -22.07 -55.18
C PHE A 153 -25.79 -23.53 -54.76
N VAL A 154 -24.74 -24.33 -54.82
CA VAL A 154 -24.70 -25.75 -54.44
C VAL A 154 -23.67 -26.01 -53.34
N GLY A 155 -23.14 -24.95 -52.73
CA GLY A 155 -22.28 -25.07 -51.57
C GLY A 155 -23.04 -25.67 -50.38
N ASP A 156 -22.38 -26.58 -49.68
CA ASP A 156 -22.82 -27.11 -48.40
C ASP A 156 -22.52 -26.07 -47.30
N LEU A 157 -23.57 -25.45 -46.77
CA LEU A 157 -23.51 -24.55 -45.61
C LEU A 157 -24.14 -25.26 -44.42
N PRO A 158 -23.65 -25.02 -43.18
CA PRO A 158 -24.25 -25.60 -41.99
C PRO A 158 -25.74 -25.25 -41.92
N ASP A 159 -26.55 -26.27 -41.68
CA ASP A 159 -28.00 -26.14 -41.62
C ASP A 159 -28.38 -25.24 -40.43
N CYS A 160 -29.25 -24.25 -40.62
CA CYS A 160 -29.71 -23.37 -39.53
C CYS A 160 -30.50 -24.14 -38.44
N SER A 161 -30.80 -25.42 -38.68
CA SER A 161 -31.53 -26.34 -37.80
C SER A 161 -30.64 -26.96 -36.72
N VAL A 162 -29.32 -26.99 -36.90
CA VAL A 162 -28.38 -27.18 -35.79
C VAL A 162 -28.16 -25.82 -35.17
N THR A 163 -28.92 -25.52 -34.11
CA THR A 163 -28.39 -24.66 -33.06
C THR A 163 -26.99 -25.21 -32.75
N PRO A 164 -25.90 -24.44 -32.90
CA PRO A 164 -24.60 -24.91 -32.41
C PRO A 164 -24.84 -25.46 -31.01
N PRO A 165 -24.28 -26.62 -30.62
CA PRO A 165 -24.51 -27.15 -29.28
C PRO A 165 -24.30 -26.00 -28.32
N VAL A 166 -25.37 -25.61 -27.63
CA VAL A 166 -25.33 -24.44 -26.73
C VAL A 166 -24.09 -24.68 -25.89
N PRO A 167 -23.07 -23.80 -25.95
CA PRO A 167 -21.85 -24.04 -25.21
C PRO A 167 -22.27 -24.35 -23.77
N VAL A 168 -21.80 -25.48 -23.24
CA VAL A 168 -22.17 -25.86 -21.89
C VAL A 168 -21.53 -24.83 -20.98
N THR A 169 -22.36 -23.90 -20.49
CA THR A 169 -21.95 -22.87 -19.55
C THR A 169 -22.47 -23.22 -18.17
N GLY A 170 -21.83 -22.62 -17.18
CA GLY A 170 -22.30 -22.63 -15.81
C GLY A 170 -21.74 -21.45 -15.04
N SER A 171 -22.32 -21.22 -13.87
CA SER A 171 -21.91 -20.12 -13.00
C SER A 171 -20.58 -20.43 -12.34
N VAL A 172 -19.60 -19.54 -12.48
CA VAL A 172 -18.37 -19.52 -11.67
C VAL A 172 -18.50 -18.38 -10.68
N SER A 173 -18.49 -18.71 -9.38
CA SER A 173 -18.81 -17.74 -8.34
C SER A 173 -17.88 -17.78 -7.13
N VAL A 174 -17.85 -16.67 -6.40
CA VAL A 174 -17.20 -16.55 -5.10
C VAL A 174 -18.19 -15.93 -4.12
N LEU A 175 -18.31 -16.52 -2.93
CA LEU A 175 -19.06 -15.98 -1.80
C LEU A 175 -18.07 -15.43 -0.76
N LYS A 176 -18.14 -14.13 -0.51
CA LYS A 176 -17.44 -13.46 0.58
C LYS A 176 -18.33 -13.40 1.82
N ARG A 177 -17.80 -13.84 2.96
CA ARG A 177 -18.50 -13.75 4.25
C ARG A 177 -17.54 -13.49 5.41
N ASP A 178 -18.09 -13.14 6.57
CA ASP A 178 -17.36 -13.00 7.82
C ASP A 178 -17.21 -14.35 8.56
N GLU A 179 -16.47 -14.34 9.68
CA GLU A 179 -16.25 -15.51 10.54
C GLU A 179 -17.56 -16.13 11.10
N ALA A 180 -18.65 -15.35 11.17
CA ALA A 180 -19.97 -15.82 11.58
C ALA A 180 -20.81 -16.36 10.40
N GLY A 181 -20.25 -16.37 9.19
CA GLY A 181 -20.89 -16.84 7.97
C GLY A 181 -21.82 -15.83 7.30
N ARG A 182 -21.85 -14.57 7.75
CA ARG A 182 -22.70 -13.50 7.17
C ARG A 182 -22.05 -12.94 5.90
N PRO A 183 -22.82 -12.71 4.82
CA PRO A 183 -22.26 -12.20 3.57
C PRO A 183 -21.64 -10.82 3.75
N LEU A 184 -20.58 -10.52 2.97
CA LEU A 184 -19.88 -9.24 3.00
C LEU A 184 -19.90 -8.58 1.63
N ALA A 185 -20.38 -7.33 1.59
CA ALA A 185 -20.24 -6.43 0.45
C ALA A 185 -18.88 -5.72 0.46
N GLY A 186 -18.45 -5.20 -0.69
CA GLY A 186 -17.30 -4.29 -0.81
C GLY A 186 -15.94 -4.95 -1.06
N ALA A 187 -15.81 -6.28 -0.92
CA ALA A 187 -14.61 -7.00 -1.34
C ALA A 187 -14.41 -6.87 -2.85
N ARG A 188 -13.18 -6.62 -3.30
CA ARG A 188 -12.81 -6.52 -4.72
C ARG A 188 -12.14 -7.79 -5.18
N PHE A 189 -12.64 -8.33 -6.29
CA PHE A 189 -12.16 -9.56 -6.90
C PHE A 189 -11.92 -9.38 -8.39
N GLU A 190 -11.02 -10.19 -8.92
CA GLU A 190 -10.84 -10.40 -10.35
C GLU A 190 -11.10 -11.86 -10.69
N LEU A 191 -11.85 -12.12 -11.76
CA LEU A 191 -12.03 -13.46 -12.33
C LEU A 191 -11.08 -13.63 -13.51
N TRP A 192 -10.30 -14.71 -13.48
CA TRP A 192 -9.36 -15.10 -14.53
C TRP A 192 -9.66 -16.52 -15.01
N ARG A 193 -9.31 -16.82 -16.27
CA ARG A 193 -9.43 -18.16 -16.87
C ARG A 193 -8.05 -18.69 -17.25
N GLU A 194 -7.78 -19.95 -16.92
CA GLU A 194 -6.56 -20.64 -17.37
C GLU A 194 -6.54 -20.74 -18.90
N THR A 195 -5.62 -20.05 -19.56
CA THR A 195 -5.55 -20.02 -21.04
C THR A 195 -4.18 -20.35 -21.61
N ASN A 196 -3.15 -20.45 -20.77
CA ASN A 196 -1.77 -20.68 -21.18
C ASN A 196 -1.33 -22.16 -21.04
N GLY A 197 -2.19 -23.04 -20.51
CA GLY A 197 -1.91 -24.45 -20.29
C GLY A 197 -0.89 -24.74 -19.18
N ARG A 198 -0.58 -23.77 -18.32
CA ARG A 198 0.29 -23.92 -17.16
C ARG A 198 -0.55 -23.99 -15.89
N ARG A 199 -0.23 -24.96 -15.04
CA ARG A 199 -0.91 -25.13 -13.76
C ARG A 199 -0.64 -23.94 -12.82
N GLY A 200 -1.70 -23.43 -12.20
CA GLY A 200 -1.66 -22.29 -11.28
C GLY A 200 -1.94 -20.98 -12.01
N ALA A 201 -2.28 -19.91 -11.29
CA ALA A 201 -2.65 -18.65 -11.91
C ALA A 201 -1.43 -17.80 -12.31
N GLN A 202 -1.43 -17.25 -13.53
CA GLN A 202 -0.43 -16.28 -14.00
C GLN A 202 -1.13 -14.99 -14.46
N PHE A 203 -1.00 -13.91 -13.67
CA PHE A 203 -1.75 -12.67 -13.93
C PHE A 203 -0.99 -11.63 -14.77
N THR A 204 0.28 -11.88 -15.09
CA THR A 204 1.18 -10.94 -15.78
C THR A 204 2.18 -11.68 -16.66
N GLY A 205 2.67 -11.02 -17.71
CA GLY A 205 3.64 -11.58 -18.67
C GLY A 205 3.01 -11.91 -20.03
N GLU A 206 3.84 -12.29 -20.99
CA GLU A 206 3.40 -12.59 -22.37
C GLU A 206 2.48 -13.83 -22.46
N ASP A 207 2.65 -14.79 -21.55
CA ASP A 207 1.84 -16.00 -21.43
C ASP A 207 0.85 -15.94 -20.24
N ALA A 208 0.34 -14.74 -19.89
CA ALA A 208 -0.60 -14.62 -18.78
C ALA A 208 -1.95 -15.33 -19.09
N ASP A 209 -2.63 -15.74 -18.02
CA ASP A 209 -4.03 -16.14 -18.08
C ASP A 209 -4.92 -14.98 -18.52
N THR A 210 -6.12 -15.30 -19.01
CA THR A 210 -7.04 -14.27 -19.52
C THR A 210 -7.90 -13.72 -18.39
N LYS A 211 -7.86 -12.40 -18.16
CA LYS A 211 -8.78 -11.71 -17.26
C LYS A 211 -10.18 -11.69 -17.86
N VAL A 212 -11.16 -12.23 -17.14
CA VAL A 212 -12.57 -12.35 -17.57
C VAL A 212 -13.39 -11.17 -17.06
N ALA A 213 -13.21 -10.77 -15.80
CA ALA A 213 -14.02 -9.73 -15.17
C ALA A 213 -13.36 -9.15 -13.91
N ASP A 214 -13.75 -7.93 -13.57
CA ASP A 214 -13.66 -7.37 -12.22
C ASP A 214 -15.00 -7.53 -11.50
N CYS A 215 -14.99 -7.65 -10.18
CA CYS A 215 -16.20 -7.65 -9.37
C CYS A 215 -15.97 -6.97 -8.02
N VAL A 216 -16.97 -6.21 -7.56
CA VAL A 216 -17.10 -5.79 -6.17
C VAL A 216 -18.29 -6.53 -5.60
N THR A 217 -18.09 -7.25 -4.50
CA THR A 217 -19.16 -8.04 -3.87
C THR A 217 -20.34 -7.14 -3.46
N PRO A 218 -21.59 -7.48 -3.86
CA PRO A 218 -22.79 -6.76 -3.41
C PRO A 218 -23.20 -7.24 -2.00
N ASP A 219 -24.34 -6.75 -1.49
CA ASP A 219 -24.88 -7.12 -0.16
C ASP A 219 -25.10 -8.63 0.04
N THR A 220 -25.30 -9.38 -1.05
CA THR A 220 -25.41 -10.84 -1.01
C THR A 220 -24.06 -11.54 -0.76
N GLY A 221 -22.95 -10.80 -0.87
CA GLY A 221 -21.58 -11.30 -0.79
C GLY A 221 -21.14 -12.14 -1.99
N VAL A 222 -21.99 -12.29 -3.02
CA VAL A 222 -21.72 -13.19 -4.15
C VAL A 222 -21.34 -12.41 -5.40
N CYS A 223 -20.15 -12.68 -5.90
CA CYS A 223 -19.76 -12.39 -7.28
C CYS A 223 -19.95 -13.66 -8.11
N SER A 224 -20.64 -13.57 -9.24
CA SER A 224 -20.89 -14.72 -10.13
C SER A 224 -20.83 -14.30 -11.58
N ARG A 225 -20.36 -15.20 -12.44
CA ARG A 225 -20.38 -15.01 -13.90
C ARG A 225 -20.69 -16.34 -14.59
N GLU A 226 -21.61 -16.30 -15.55
CA GLU A 226 -21.78 -17.40 -16.50
C GLU A 226 -20.53 -17.52 -17.37
N SER A 227 -20.01 -18.73 -17.51
CA SER A 227 -18.74 -19.00 -18.17
C SER A 227 -18.74 -20.36 -18.84
N GLU A 228 -17.94 -20.52 -19.89
CA GLU A 228 -17.70 -21.80 -20.55
C GLU A 228 -16.95 -22.77 -19.62
N LEU A 229 -16.95 -24.05 -19.97
CA LEU A 229 -16.14 -25.05 -19.27
C LEU A 229 -14.64 -24.63 -19.22
N GLY A 230 -13.99 -24.93 -18.11
CA GLY A 230 -12.57 -24.62 -17.91
C GLY A 230 -12.17 -24.42 -16.45
N THR A 231 -10.89 -24.12 -16.25
CA THR A 231 -10.34 -23.72 -14.95
C THR A 231 -10.33 -22.20 -14.82
N TYR A 232 -10.77 -21.74 -13.65
CA TYR A 232 -10.92 -20.33 -13.31
C TYR A 232 -10.24 -20.01 -11.98
N TYR A 233 -9.86 -18.75 -11.83
CA TYR A 233 -9.26 -18.20 -10.63
C TYR A 233 -10.01 -16.94 -10.19
N TRP A 234 -10.53 -16.94 -8.97
CA TRP A 234 -10.92 -15.71 -8.31
C TRP A 234 -9.73 -15.17 -7.52
N ARG A 235 -9.32 -13.94 -7.79
CA ARG A 235 -8.26 -13.23 -7.08
C ARG A 235 -8.84 -12.10 -6.24
N GLU A 236 -8.77 -12.18 -4.92
CA GLU A 236 -9.14 -11.05 -4.03
C GLU A 236 -8.04 -10.00 -4.07
N THR A 237 -8.38 -8.81 -4.55
CA THR A 237 -7.45 -7.68 -4.68
C THR A 237 -7.61 -6.66 -3.55
N ALA A 238 -8.78 -6.60 -2.92
CA ALA A 238 -9.03 -5.82 -1.71
C ALA A 238 -10.10 -6.47 -0.84
N ALA A 239 -9.88 -6.49 0.47
CA ALA A 239 -10.89 -6.89 1.45
C ALA A 239 -11.96 -5.79 1.61
N PRO A 240 -13.15 -6.13 2.13
CA PRO A 240 -14.12 -5.13 2.59
C PRO A 240 -13.54 -4.22 3.68
N ASP A 241 -14.10 -3.02 3.82
CA ASP A 241 -13.73 -2.08 4.87
C ASP A 241 -13.87 -2.71 6.27
N GLY A 242 -12.84 -2.56 7.09
CA GLY A 242 -12.78 -3.15 8.43
C GLY A 242 -12.45 -4.65 8.46
N TYR A 243 -12.02 -5.24 7.36
CA TYR A 243 -11.56 -6.63 7.29
C TYR A 243 -10.12 -6.75 6.78
N VAL A 244 -9.44 -7.81 7.23
CA VAL A 244 -8.08 -8.13 6.80
C VAL A 244 -8.11 -8.80 5.43
N LEU A 245 -7.26 -8.34 4.50
CA LEU A 245 -7.03 -9.01 3.22
C LEU A 245 -6.23 -10.30 3.44
N PRO A 246 -6.75 -11.49 3.06
CA PRO A 246 -6.09 -12.74 3.38
C PRO A 246 -4.74 -12.91 2.68
N GLU A 247 -3.87 -13.75 3.24
CA GLU A 247 -2.60 -14.15 2.61
C GLU A 247 -2.87 -15.01 1.37
N GLN A 248 -3.77 -15.98 1.46
CA GLN A 248 -4.27 -16.70 0.31
C GLN A 248 -5.30 -15.85 -0.43
N ARG A 249 -4.91 -15.31 -1.58
CA ARG A 249 -5.76 -14.40 -2.38
C ARG A 249 -6.33 -15.03 -3.64
N VAL A 250 -5.86 -16.22 -4.02
CA VAL A 250 -6.23 -16.88 -5.28
C VAL A 250 -6.97 -18.17 -4.98
N PHE A 251 -8.14 -18.31 -5.60
CA PHE A 251 -9.06 -19.42 -5.38
C PHE A 251 -9.42 -20.08 -6.70
N THR A 252 -9.00 -21.34 -6.88
CA THR A 252 -9.19 -22.09 -8.11
C THR A 252 -10.53 -22.83 -8.12
N LEU A 253 -11.23 -22.78 -9.25
CA LEU A 253 -12.46 -23.51 -9.52
C LEU A 253 -12.36 -24.17 -10.91
N THR A 254 -12.90 -25.38 -11.06
CA THR A 254 -12.97 -26.05 -12.37
C THR A 254 -14.42 -26.33 -12.72
N LEU A 255 -14.90 -25.66 -13.77
CA LEU A 255 -16.23 -25.85 -14.34
C LEU A 255 -16.16 -26.95 -15.40
N THR A 256 -16.90 -28.04 -15.18
CA THR A 256 -16.96 -29.22 -16.07
C THR A 256 -18.40 -29.45 -16.51
N ALA A 257 -18.60 -30.31 -17.51
CA ALA A 257 -19.95 -30.60 -18.01
C ALA A 257 -20.86 -31.18 -16.91
N GLU A 258 -20.30 -31.93 -15.96
CA GLU A 258 -21.03 -32.56 -14.87
C GLU A 258 -21.55 -31.55 -13.84
N ASN A 259 -20.80 -30.47 -13.59
CA ASN A 259 -21.16 -29.47 -12.58
C ASN A 259 -21.71 -28.17 -13.18
N ALA A 260 -21.68 -28.00 -14.50
CA ALA A 260 -22.12 -26.80 -15.19
C ALA A 260 -23.54 -26.35 -14.81
N ALA A 261 -24.48 -27.29 -14.74
CA ALA A 261 -25.87 -26.99 -14.37
C ALA A 261 -26.03 -26.45 -12.93
N ALA A 262 -25.16 -26.86 -12.01
CA ALA A 262 -25.17 -26.38 -10.62
C ALA A 262 -24.27 -25.14 -10.42
N GLY A 263 -23.31 -24.94 -11.33
CA GLY A 263 -22.21 -24.00 -11.17
C GLY A 263 -21.18 -24.45 -10.13
N VAL A 264 -20.12 -23.67 -10.02
CA VAL A 264 -19.04 -23.84 -9.06
C VAL A 264 -18.90 -22.58 -8.21
N ARG A 265 -18.63 -22.77 -6.91
CA ARG A 265 -18.50 -21.67 -5.96
C ARG A 265 -17.36 -21.91 -5.00
N TYR A 266 -16.53 -20.88 -4.82
CA TYR A 266 -15.59 -20.82 -3.69
C TYR A 266 -16.16 -19.97 -2.56
N VAL A 267 -15.87 -20.31 -1.32
CA VAL A 267 -16.29 -19.52 -0.14
C VAL A 267 -15.04 -18.95 0.52
N VAL A 268 -15.00 -17.63 0.67
CA VAL A 268 -13.87 -16.89 1.24
C VAL A 268 -14.32 -16.22 2.54
N ASP A 269 -13.80 -16.71 3.65
CA ASP A 269 -14.01 -16.14 4.99
C ASP A 269 -12.99 -15.01 5.23
N ASN A 270 -13.45 -13.85 5.74
CA ASN A 270 -12.54 -12.79 6.23
C ASN A 270 -12.67 -12.61 7.73
N VAL A 271 -11.54 -12.25 8.30
CA VAL A 271 -11.39 -11.84 9.69
C VAL A 271 -11.52 -10.32 9.77
N LYS A 272 -12.28 -9.83 10.75
CA LYS A 272 -12.34 -8.38 11.01
C LYS A 272 -10.97 -7.88 11.44
N VAL A 273 -10.62 -6.66 11.04
CA VAL A 273 -9.49 -5.96 11.65
C VAL A 273 -9.78 -5.86 13.15
N PRO A 274 -8.89 -6.38 14.02
CA PRO A 274 -9.08 -6.25 15.46
C PRO A 274 -9.20 -4.77 15.83
N PRO A 275 -10.13 -4.37 16.70
CA PRO A 275 -10.20 -2.99 17.15
C PRO A 275 -8.89 -2.62 17.86
N THR A 276 -8.39 -1.41 17.63
CA THR A 276 -7.24 -0.89 18.38
C THR A 276 -7.61 -0.86 19.86
N PRO A 277 -6.79 -1.42 20.77
CA PRO A 277 -7.07 -1.35 22.20
C PRO A 277 -7.18 0.11 22.65
N THR A 278 -8.21 0.45 23.42
CA THR A 278 -8.36 1.77 24.04
C THR A 278 -7.98 1.71 25.51
N GLY A 279 -7.48 2.82 26.06
CA GLY A 279 -7.04 2.92 27.44
C GLY A 279 -6.96 4.36 27.93
N ARG A 280 -6.79 4.52 29.24
CA ARG A 280 -6.72 5.83 29.90
C ARG A 280 -5.31 6.41 29.82
N VAL A 281 -5.21 7.64 29.35
CA VAL A 281 -4.02 8.49 29.52
C VAL A 281 -4.38 9.60 30.51
N ALA A 282 -3.60 9.77 31.57
CA ALA A 282 -3.94 10.67 32.67
C ALA A 282 -2.78 11.57 33.06
N VAL A 283 -3.12 12.74 33.58
CA VAL A 283 -2.19 13.68 34.22
C VAL A 283 -2.46 13.71 35.71
N ARG A 284 -1.39 13.78 36.51
CA ARG A 284 -1.41 14.17 37.91
C ARG A 284 -0.64 15.47 38.08
N LYS A 285 -1.33 16.53 38.47
CA LYS A 285 -0.78 17.86 38.68
C LYS A 285 -0.55 18.14 40.16
N VAL A 286 0.65 18.60 40.50
CA VAL A 286 1.07 18.85 41.88
C VAL A 286 1.87 20.13 42.04
N ASP A 287 2.01 20.56 43.29
CA ASP A 287 2.93 21.61 43.72
C ASP A 287 4.39 21.11 43.63
N ALA A 288 5.31 21.90 43.07
CA ALA A 288 6.71 21.52 42.93
C ALA A 288 7.47 21.46 44.27
N ALA A 289 7.09 22.27 45.26
CA ALA A 289 7.67 22.26 46.60
C ALA A 289 7.09 21.13 47.46
N ASP A 290 5.85 20.70 47.20
CA ASP A 290 5.22 19.54 47.83
C ASP A 290 4.45 18.66 46.83
N LEU A 291 5.11 17.61 46.33
CA LEU A 291 4.55 16.66 45.36
C LEU A 291 3.34 15.85 45.88
N ARG A 292 2.95 16.01 47.15
CA ARG A 292 1.71 15.44 47.71
C ARG A 292 0.51 16.36 47.56
N THR A 293 0.73 17.66 47.40
CA THR A 293 -0.31 18.66 47.24
C THR A 293 -0.80 18.69 45.79
N PRO A 294 -2.05 18.27 45.51
CA PRO A 294 -2.61 18.30 44.16
C PRO A 294 -3.01 19.73 43.76
N LEU A 295 -2.91 20.05 42.47
CA LEU A 295 -3.32 21.35 41.95
C LEU A 295 -4.48 21.20 40.96
N ALA A 296 -5.57 21.92 41.23
CA ALA A 296 -6.75 21.98 40.37
C ALA A 296 -6.66 23.16 39.40
N GLY A 297 -7.27 23.02 38.23
CA GLY A 297 -7.43 24.10 37.25
C GLY A 297 -6.28 24.26 36.25
N ALA A 298 -5.26 23.40 36.28
CA ALA A 298 -4.32 23.28 35.16
C ALA A 298 -5.05 22.77 33.91
N VAL A 299 -4.74 23.35 32.75
CA VAL A 299 -5.34 23.02 31.45
C VAL A 299 -4.30 22.37 30.55
N PHE A 300 -4.66 21.22 30.00
CA PHE A 300 -3.82 20.39 29.16
C PHE A 300 -4.46 20.11 27.80
N GLU A 301 -3.60 20.01 26.79
CA GLU A 301 -3.88 19.40 25.50
C GLU A 301 -3.19 18.05 25.42
N LEU A 302 -3.77 17.13 24.64
CA LEU A 302 -3.18 15.84 24.33
C LEU A 302 -2.94 15.77 22.82
N TRP A 303 -1.72 15.46 22.44
CA TRP A 303 -1.32 15.35 21.04
C TRP A 303 -0.86 13.92 20.75
N ARG A 304 -1.35 13.31 19.68
CA ARG A 304 -0.89 12.01 19.20
C ARG A 304 0.30 12.21 18.27
N GLU A 305 1.36 11.47 18.55
CA GLU A 305 2.51 11.32 17.65
C GLU A 305 2.03 10.72 16.32
N SER A 306 2.04 11.52 15.25
CA SER A 306 1.51 11.13 13.94
C SER A 306 2.44 11.36 12.76
N ASN A 307 3.59 12.01 12.98
CA ASN A 307 4.55 12.35 11.92
C ASN A 307 5.86 11.54 12.03
N GLY A 308 6.11 10.85 13.15
CA GLY A 308 7.30 10.02 13.35
C GLY A 308 8.56 10.81 13.71
N VAL A 309 8.43 12.08 14.08
CA VAL A 309 9.52 12.98 14.46
C VAL A 309 9.60 13.05 15.98
N PRO A 310 10.75 12.72 16.61
CA PRO A 310 10.85 12.76 18.08
C PRO A 310 10.52 14.12 18.69
N GLY A 311 9.56 14.13 19.63
CA GLY A 311 9.11 15.32 20.35
C GLY A 311 7.70 15.74 19.91
N LEU A 312 7.15 16.79 20.51
CA LEU A 312 5.86 17.34 20.11
C LEU A 312 6.05 18.39 19.00
N GLN A 313 5.32 18.27 17.88
CA GLN A 313 5.26 19.30 16.84
C GLN A 313 3.82 19.82 16.69
N THR A 314 3.57 21.05 17.14
CA THR A 314 2.22 21.65 17.11
C THR A 314 1.93 22.50 15.87
N ASP A 315 2.91 22.69 15.00
CA ASP A 315 2.81 23.48 13.77
C ASP A 315 3.68 22.89 12.64
N GLY A 316 3.70 23.55 11.48
CA GLY A 316 4.44 23.10 10.30
C GLY A 316 3.60 22.35 9.28
N THR A 317 4.26 21.66 8.35
CA THR A 317 3.59 20.93 7.24
C THR A 317 3.05 19.57 7.65
N GLU A 318 3.58 18.98 8.74
CA GLU A 318 3.18 17.67 9.27
C GLU A 318 3.15 17.73 10.81
N PRO A 319 2.24 18.53 11.42
CA PRO A 319 2.10 18.57 12.87
C PRO A 319 1.56 17.24 13.42
N ASP A 320 1.78 17.02 14.71
CA ASP A 320 1.09 15.98 15.46
C ASP A 320 -0.42 16.23 15.50
N THR A 321 -1.18 15.16 15.74
CA THR A 321 -2.64 15.23 15.74
C THR A 321 -3.14 15.63 17.13
N LEU A 322 -3.81 16.78 17.25
CA LEU A 322 -4.47 17.18 18.50
C LEU A 322 -5.69 16.28 18.76
N GLU A 323 -5.73 15.63 19.93
CA GLU A 323 -6.89 14.86 20.39
C GLU A 323 -7.98 15.79 20.90
N GLU A 324 -9.22 15.55 20.48
CA GLU A 324 -10.36 16.35 20.91
C GLU A 324 -10.69 16.12 22.40
N GLY A 325 -11.16 17.18 23.07
CA GLY A 325 -11.72 17.09 24.42
C GLY A 325 -10.97 17.91 25.48
N GLY A 326 -9.68 18.20 25.28
CA GLY A 326 -8.86 18.92 26.27
C GLY A 326 -8.90 18.25 27.66
N CYS A 327 -8.18 18.79 28.65
CA CYS A 327 -8.13 18.16 29.97
C CYS A 327 -7.87 19.21 31.05
N VAL A 328 -8.82 19.41 31.96
CA VAL A 328 -8.67 20.33 33.11
C VAL A 328 -8.61 19.53 34.40
N THR A 329 -7.59 19.79 35.21
CA THR A 329 -7.36 19.06 36.46
C THR A 329 -8.41 19.38 37.51
N GLY A 330 -8.99 18.34 38.10
CA GLY A 330 -9.97 18.43 39.19
C GLY A 330 -9.33 18.75 40.55
N ALA A 331 -10.15 18.76 41.60
CA ALA A 331 -9.72 19.04 42.98
C ALA A 331 -8.65 18.06 43.52
N ASP A 332 -8.59 16.85 42.97
CA ASP A 332 -7.58 15.83 43.26
C ASP A 332 -6.30 15.98 42.41
N GLY A 333 -6.24 17.03 41.58
CA GLY A 333 -5.15 17.34 40.68
C GLY A 333 -5.08 16.40 39.49
N ARG A 334 -6.16 15.71 39.12
CA ARG A 334 -6.15 14.75 38.02
C ARG A 334 -7.07 15.14 36.89
N CYS A 335 -6.68 14.74 35.69
CA CYS A 335 -7.56 14.71 34.52
C CYS A 335 -7.12 13.57 33.61
N GLU A 336 -8.03 13.04 32.79
CA GLU A 336 -7.77 11.87 31.94
C GLU A 336 -8.59 11.91 30.65
N LEU A 337 -8.07 11.24 29.62
CA LEU A 337 -8.75 10.96 28.36
C LEU A 337 -8.67 9.46 28.04
N VAL A 338 -9.66 8.94 27.31
CA VAL A 338 -9.66 7.57 26.80
C VAL A 338 -9.35 7.62 25.31
N VAL A 339 -8.22 7.02 24.92
CA VAL A 339 -7.68 7.08 23.56
C VAL A 339 -7.25 5.69 23.10
N GLU A 340 -7.08 5.51 21.79
CA GLU A 340 -6.50 4.28 21.22
C GLU A 340 -5.04 4.08 21.64
N ALA A 341 -4.51 2.86 21.57
CA ALA A 341 -3.09 2.62 21.79
C ALA A 341 -2.23 3.47 20.83
N GLY A 342 -1.16 4.06 21.35
CA GLY A 342 -0.33 5.03 20.63
C GLY A 342 0.66 5.75 21.55
N THR A 343 1.50 6.58 20.93
CA THR A 343 2.39 7.52 21.62
C THR A 343 1.74 8.89 21.64
N TYR A 344 1.75 9.55 22.80
CA TYR A 344 1.12 10.84 23.00
C TYR A 344 1.98 11.80 23.78
N HIS A 345 1.78 13.09 23.57
CA HIS A 345 2.40 14.19 24.27
C HIS A 345 1.32 15.00 24.99
N TRP A 346 1.38 14.99 26.32
CA TRP A 346 0.62 15.95 27.14
C TRP A 346 1.33 17.30 27.09
N ARG A 347 0.60 18.37 26.80
CA ARG A 347 1.09 19.75 26.85
C ARG A 347 0.25 20.56 27.82
N GLU A 348 0.87 21.10 28.86
CA GLU A 348 0.22 22.09 29.72
C GLU A 348 0.17 23.44 28.98
N ILE A 349 -1.03 23.99 28.84
CA ILE A 349 -1.24 25.27 28.14
C ILE A 349 -1.66 26.40 29.09
N ALA A 350 -2.09 26.05 30.30
CA ALA A 350 -2.31 27.01 31.38
C ALA A 350 -2.06 26.36 32.74
N ALA A 351 -1.17 26.97 33.52
CA ALA A 351 -0.94 26.59 34.91
C ALA A 351 -2.13 26.93 35.82
N PRO A 352 -2.28 26.26 36.97
CA PRO A 352 -3.23 26.63 38.01
C PRO A 352 -3.05 28.08 38.48
N ALA A 353 -4.12 28.68 39.01
CA ALA A 353 -4.05 30.02 39.59
C ALA A 353 -3.01 30.10 40.73
N GLY A 354 -2.10 31.08 40.64
CA GLY A 354 -1.02 31.27 41.60
C GLY A 354 0.24 30.43 41.33
N TYR A 355 0.30 29.72 40.21
CA TYR A 355 1.46 28.93 39.75
C TYR A 355 1.99 29.44 38.42
N GLU A 356 3.25 29.13 38.14
CA GLU A 356 3.94 29.48 36.89
C GLU A 356 3.87 28.30 35.90
N LEU A 357 3.58 28.62 34.64
CA LEU A 357 3.64 27.62 33.57
C LEU A 357 5.10 27.19 33.37
N PRO A 358 5.42 25.89 33.45
CA PRO A 358 6.79 25.42 33.30
C PRO A 358 7.40 25.80 31.95
N ALA A 359 8.71 26.06 31.92
CA ALA A 359 9.43 26.35 30.68
C ALA A 359 9.40 25.18 29.68
N GLN A 360 9.22 23.94 30.17
CA GLN A 360 9.04 22.73 29.38
C GLN A 360 7.72 22.06 29.77
N PRO A 361 6.58 22.52 29.21
CA PRO A 361 5.26 22.07 29.65
C PRO A 361 4.81 20.79 28.94
N VAL A 362 5.73 19.92 28.50
CA VAL A 362 5.43 18.74 27.67
C VAL A 362 5.95 17.47 28.31
N ALA A 363 5.14 16.40 28.29
CA ALA A 363 5.56 15.07 28.68
C ALA A 363 4.94 13.97 27.80
N THR A 364 5.76 12.98 27.43
CA THR A 364 5.34 11.88 26.55
C THR A 364 4.86 10.67 27.34
N VAL A 365 3.80 10.01 26.86
CA VAL A 365 3.28 8.75 27.37
C VAL A 365 3.06 7.76 26.23
N VAL A 366 3.23 6.47 26.51
CA VAL A 366 3.03 5.39 25.53
C VAL A 366 1.96 4.43 26.04
N LEU A 367 0.81 4.44 25.37
CA LEU A 367 -0.29 3.52 25.61
C LEU A 367 -0.17 2.32 24.66
N THR A 368 -0.08 1.12 25.20
CA THR A 368 0.08 -0.14 24.48
C THR A 368 -1.06 -1.09 24.84
N ALA A 369 -1.28 -2.13 24.04
CA ALA A 369 -2.23 -3.18 24.38
C ALA A 369 -1.98 -3.78 25.79
N ALA A 370 -0.73 -3.86 26.23
CA ALA A 370 -0.34 -4.46 27.50
C ALA A 370 -0.71 -3.60 28.71
N ASN A 371 -0.68 -2.27 28.59
CA ASN A 371 -1.00 -1.34 29.68
C ASN A 371 -2.35 -0.64 29.53
N ALA A 372 -3.07 -0.84 28.42
CA ALA A 372 -4.37 -0.22 28.14
C ALA A 372 -5.40 -0.40 29.26
N ALA A 373 -5.47 -1.59 29.86
CA ALA A 373 -6.38 -1.89 30.96
C ALA A 373 -6.02 -1.16 32.27
N ALA A 374 -4.73 -0.92 32.52
CA ALA A 374 -4.26 -0.18 33.70
C ALA A 374 -4.28 1.35 33.47
N GLY A 375 -4.14 1.78 32.21
CA GLY A 375 -3.88 3.16 31.84
C GLY A 375 -2.43 3.59 32.11
N VAL A 376 -2.11 4.80 31.70
CA VAL A 376 -0.81 5.45 31.95
C VAL A 376 -1.03 6.82 32.56
N THR A 377 -0.19 7.20 33.53
CA THR A 377 -0.27 8.50 34.20
C THR A 377 1.09 9.17 34.21
N VAL A 378 1.13 10.45 33.87
CA VAL A 378 2.32 11.31 34.01
C VAL A 378 2.08 12.37 35.06
N THR A 379 3.14 12.79 35.76
CA THR A 379 3.06 13.84 36.79
C THR A 379 3.67 15.15 36.29
N PHE A 380 2.91 16.24 36.41
CA PHE A 380 3.37 17.61 36.17
C PHE A 380 3.43 18.36 37.50
N ALA A 381 4.47 19.17 37.70
CA ALA A 381 4.69 19.93 38.92
C ALA A 381 4.98 21.40 38.59
N ASP A 382 4.28 22.34 39.23
CA ASP A 382 4.54 23.78 39.02
C ASP A 382 5.02 24.44 40.29
N ALA A 383 5.87 25.45 40.10
CA ALA A 383 6.27 26.38 41.14
C ALA A 383 5.23 27.49 41.34
N ARG A 384 5.14 28.03 42.55
CA ARG A 384 4.26 29.16 42.86
C ARG A 384 4.80 30.44 42.23
N GLN A 385 3.89 31.32 41.81
CA GLN A 385 4.27 32.61 41.25
C GLN A 385 5.08 33.45 42.24
N GLY A 386 6.22 33.96 41.78
CA GLY A 386 7.10 34.84 42.57
C GLY A 386 7.90 34.12 43.67
N GLU A 387 7.91 32.79 43.70
CA GLU A 387 8.81 32.02 44.54
C GLU A 387 10.17 31.90 43.82
N GLU A 388 11.21 32.56 44.34
CA GLU A 388 12.56 32.38 43.80
C GLU A 388 12.98 30.92 43.96
N PHE A 389 13.57 30.33 42.89
CA PHE A 389 14.06 28.97 42.94
C PHE A 389 14.98 28.77 44.16
N SER A 390 14.61 27.82 45.03
CA SER A 390 15.37 27.45 46.22
C SER A 390 15.57 25.94 46.25
N GLY A 391 16.75 25.49 45.84
CA GLY A 391 17.17 24.11 45.91
C GLY A 391 18.13 23.81 47.06
N SER A 392 18.57 22.55 47.13
CA SER A 392 19.53 22.05 48.12
C SER A 392 20.50 21.04 47.53
N LEU A 393 21.71 20.98 48.10
CA LEU A 393 22.71 19.95 47.79
C LEU A 393 23.05 19.20 49.08
N GLU A 394 22.70 17.92 49.11
CA GLU A 394 23.01 17.01 50.21
C GLU A 394 24.20 16.11 49.85
N VAL A 395 25.19 16.07 50.73
CA VAL A 395 26.33 15.17 50.64
C VAL A 395 26.07 13.96 51.50
N LEU A 396 26.28 12.78 50.94
CA LEU A 396 26.30 11.51 51.66
C LEU A 396 27.71 10.92 51.66
N LYS A 397 28.41 11.08 52.78
CA LYS A 397 29.79 10.62 52.95
C LYS A 397 29.85 9.20 53.49
N LYS A 398 30.59 8.34 52.80
CA LYS A 398 30.77 6.95 53.19
C LYS A 398 32.23 6.49 53.17
N ASP A 399 32.50 5.43 53.91
CA ASP A 399 33.73 4.65 53.83
C ASP A 399 33.74 3.86 52.52
N ALA A 400 34.81 3.98 51.75
CA ALA A 400 34.90 3.39 50.42
C ALA A 400 34.73 1.86 50.41
N LYS A 401 35.12 1.17 51.49
CA LYS A 401 35.10 -0.29 51.58
C LYS A 401 33.83 -0.81 52.26
N THR A 402 33.52 -0.31 53.43
CA THR A 402 32.41 -0.79 54.27
C THR A 402 31.08 -0.15 53.93
N LYS A 403 31.09 0.95 53.14
CA LYS A 403 29.93 1.78 52.79
C LYS A 403 29.19 2.38 54.00
N ARG A 404 29.78 2.30 55.19
CA ARG A 404 29.25 2.92 56.40
C ARG A 404 29.38 4.44 56.33
N PRO A 405 28.45 5.20 56.92
CA PRO A 405 28.55 6.65 56.95
C PRO A 405 29.80 7.17 57.66
N LEU A 406 30.33 8.31 57.20
CA LEU A 406 31.49 8.98 57.78
C LEU A 406 31.15 10.36 58.31
N ARG A 407 31.32 10.54 59.62
CA ARG A 407 31.21 11.81 60.31
C ARG A 407 32.50 12.60 60.23
N GLY A 408 32.41 13.91 59.99
CA GLY A 408 33.51 14.87 60.11
C GLY A 408 34.25 15.20 58.82
N ALA A 409 33.81 14.73 57.65
CA ALA A 409 34.34 15.19 56.37
C ALA A 409 33.78 16.59 56.07
N VAL A 410 34.61 17.52 55.61
CA VAL A 410 34.23 18.93 55.40
C VAL A 410 34.16 19.25 53.91
N PHE A 411 33.06 19.89 53.51
CA PHE A 411 32.80 20.27 52.12
C PHE A 411 32.53 21.76 51.96
N GLU A 412 32.73 22.25 50.75
CA GLU A 412 32.30 23.58 50.29
C GLU A 412 31.61 23.47 48.93
N VAL A 413 30.71 24.41 48.63
CA VAL A 413 29.99 24.48 47.34
C VAL A 413 30.36 25.77 46.61
N TRP A 414 30.74 25.61 45.35
CA TRP A 414 31.09 26.67 44.41
C TRP A 414 30.10 26.69 43.26
N LYS A 415 29.63 27.87 42.86
CA LYS A 415 28.77 28.08 41.68
C LYS A 415 29.67 28.34 40.48
N GLU A 416 29.44 27.60 39.40
CA GLU A 416 30.10 27.81 38.11
C GLU A 416 29.64 29.15 37.52
N THR A 417 30.58 30.05 37.30
CA THR A 417 30.27 31.42 36.84
C THR A 417 31.12 31.89 35.66
N ASN A 418 32.12 31.12 35.24
CA ASN A 418 33.10 31.57 34.25
C ASN A 418 33.05 30.77 32.93
N GLY A 419 32.33 29.65 32.88
CA GLY A 419 32.14 28.81 31.70
C GLY A 419 33.35 27.93 31.35
N THR A 420 34.36 27.86 32.21
CA THR A 420 35.57 27.06 32.03
C THR A 420 35.38 25.69 32.69
N PRO A 421 35.59 24.57 31.99
CA PRO A 421 35.43 23.25 32.60
C PRO A 421 36.33 23.02 33.83
N GLY A 422 35.70 22.65 34.94
CA GLY A 422 36.36 22.32 36.20
C GLY A 422 36.50 23.52 37.14
N LEU A 423 36.47 23.25 38.44
CA LEU A 423 36.47 24.28 39.48
C LEU A 423 37.73 25.18 39.45
N GLN A 424 37.53 26.49 39.24
CA GLN A 424 38.56 27.52 39.32
C GLN A 424 38.46 28.26 40.66
N THR A 425 39.36 27.97 41.61
CA THR A 425 39.30 28.60 42.96
C THR A 425 40.10 29.90 43.09
N VAL A 426 40.88 30.29 42.09
CA VAL A 426 41.78 31.47 42.11
C VAL A 426 41.85 32.14 40.73
N GLY A 427 42.23 33.43 40.71
CA GLY A 427 42.37 34.22 39.47
C GLY A 427 41.16 35.09 39.14
N ILE A 428 41.28 35.93 38.10
CA ILE A 428 40.23 36.89 37.69
C ILE A 428 38.94 36.21 37.19
N ASN A 429 39.03 34.95 36.78
CA ASN A 429 37.92 34.13 36.32
C ASN A 429 37.55 33.03 37.32
N ALA A 430 37.83 33.20 38.62
CA ALA A 430 37.46 32.19 39.62
C ALA A 430 35.94 32.00 39.69
N ASP A 431 35.51 30.77 39.97
CA ASP A 431 34.14 30.45 40.36
C ASP A 431 33.79 31.10 41.70
N VAL A 432 32.49 31.21 42.00
CA VAL A 432 32.02 31.85 43.23
C VAL A 432 31.72 30.80 44.30
N MET A 433 32.43 30.84 45.42
CA MET A 433 32.05 30.04 46.59
C MET A 433 30.74 30.56 47.17
N VAL A 434 29.68 29.75 47.14
CA VAL A 434 28.35 30.15 47.60
C VAL A 434 28.01 29.61 48.99
N LYS A 435 28.65 28.51 49.42
CA LYS A 435 28.50 27.96 50.76
C LYS A 435 29.83 27.41 51.29
N PRO A 436 30.37 27.98 52.37
CA PRO A 436 31.61 27.48 52.97
C PRO A 436 31.35 26.29 53.92
N GLY A 437 32.32 25.39 54.00
CA GLY A 437 32.62 24.52 55.16
C GLY A 437 31.44 23.91 55.92
N CYS A 438 30.93 22.78 55.42
CA CYS A 438 29.94 21.95 56.11
C CYS A 438 30.50 20.56 56.42
N ALA A 439 30.47 20.18 57.71
CA ALA A 439 30.98 18.90 58.20
C ALA A 439 29.88 17.84 58.26
N THR A 440 30.18 16.63 57.81
CA THR A 440 29.21 15.52 57.84
C THR A 440 28.89 15.07 59.25
N ASP A 441 27.63 14.78 59.53
CA ASP A 441 27.12 14.35 60.83
C ASP A 441 27.30 12.84 61.09
N GLY A 442 26.66 12.31 62.15
CA GLY A 442 26.71 10.88 62.50
C GLY A 442 26.07 9.95 61.47
N ALA A 443 25.18 10.47 60.61
CA ALA A 443 24.61 9.76 59.46
C ALA A 443 25.44 9.95 58.19
N GLY A 444 26.60 10.62 58.29
CA GLY A 444 27.47 10.95 57.17
C GLY A 444 26.87 12.01 56.25
N VAL A 445 25.90 12.79 56.73
CA VAL A 445 25.16 13.75 55.91
C VAL A 445 25.61 15.18 56.23
N CYS A 446 25.69 15.99 55.20
CA CYS A 446 25.82 17.44 55.30
C CYS A 446 24.96 18.07 54.19
N THR A 447 24.23 19.14 54.48
CA THR A 447 23.28 19.76 53.52
C THR A 447 23.57 21.23 53.34
N PHE A 448 23.62 21.65 52.07
CA PHE A 448 23.73 23.04 51.65
C PHE A 448 22.38 23.52 51.12
N ALA A 449 21.76 24.47 51.82
CA ALA A 449 20.53 25.13 51.43
C ALA A 449 20.48 26.57 51.98
N PRO A 450 19.66 27.46 51.41
CA PRO A 450 19.11 27.38 50.06
C PRO A 450 20.22 27.59 49.00
N LEU A 451 20.00 27.08 47.79
CA LEU A 451 20.82 27.28 46.60
C LEU A 451 19.93 27.72 45.43
N GLU A 452 20.35 28.73 44.69
CA GLU A 452 19.68 29.18 43.46
C GLU A 452 19.82 28.14 42.34
N ALA A 453 19.10 28.34 41.23
CA ALA A 453 19.31 27.52 40.03
C ALA A 453 20.71 27.81 39.46
N GLY A 454 21.41 26.76 39.02
CA GLY A 454 22.75 26.88 38.45
C GLY A 454 23.53 25.57 38.42
N SER A 455 24.77 25.68 37.93
CA SER A 455 25.74 24.61 37.94
C SER A 455 26.70 24.79 39.11
N TYR A 456 27.00 23.70 39.82
CA TYR A 456 27.77 23.73 41.07
C TYR A 456 28.93 22.74 41.07
N TYR A 457 30.00 23.05 41.78
CA TYR A 457 31.04 22.12 42.16
C TYR A 457 31.03 21.91 43.67
N LEU A 458 31.07 20.65 44.09
CA LEU A 458 31.28 20.25 45.47
C LEU A 458 32.77 19.95 45.66
N ARG A 459 33.42 20.58 46.64
CA ARG A 459 34.83 20.32 46.96
C ARG A 459 34.99 19.81 48.38
N GLU A 460 35.67 18.67 48.52
CA GLU A 460 36.08 18.13 49.82
C GLU A 460 37.35 18.83 50.30
N THR A 461 37.27 19.50 51.44
CA THR A 461 38.38 20.29 51.99
C THR A 461 39.10 19.57 53.12
N ASP A 462 38.40 18.70 53.85
CA ASP A 462 38.96 17.96 54.97
C ASP A 462 38.28 16.60 55.17
N VAL A 463 38.99 15.66 55.79
CA VAL A 463 38.52 14.30 56.04
C VAL A 463 38.60 13.93 57.52
N PRO A 464 37.79 12.95 57.98
CA PRO A 464 37.88 12.46 59.36
C PRO A 464 39.23 11.79 59.65
N GLU A 465 39.61 11.75 60.92
CA GLU A 465 40.82 11.07 61.38
C GLU A 465 40.90 9.62 60.87
N GLY A 466 42.07 9.22 60.35
CA GLY A 466 42.32 7.90 59.80
C GLY A 466 41.79 7.67 58.38
N TYR A 467 41.38 8.74 57.67
CA TYR A 467 41.03 8.72 56.24
C TYR A 467 41.98 9.60 55.43
N VAL A 468 42.12 9.27 54.14
CA VAL A 468 42.95 10.02 53.19
C VAL A 468 42.06 10.98 52.40
N LEU A 469 42.43 12.26 52.38
CA LEU A 469 41.83 13.27 51.51
C LEU A 469 42.22 12.99 50.05
N PRO A 470 41.25 12.74 49.15
CA PRO A 470 41.56 12.31 47.79
C PRO A 470 42.35 13.36 47.00
N GLU A 471 43.08 12.91 45.97
CA GLU A 471 43.78 13.80 45.04
C GLU A 471 42.78 14.60 44.20
N ASN A 472 41.75 13.94 43.66
CA ASN A 472 40.59 14.62 43.07
C ASN A 472 39.54 14.89 44.15
N ARG A 473 39.44 16.15 44.54
CA ARG A 473 38.56 16.62 45.62
C ARG A 473 37.26 17.22 45.13
N VAL A 474 37.09 17.35 43.81
CA VAL A 474 36.00 18.11 43.20
C VAL A 474 35.02 17.17 42.52
N THR A 475 33.74 17.34 42.82
CA THR A 475 32.63 16.67 42.14
C THR A 475 31.77 17.71 41.44
N GLY A 476 31.61 17.59 40.12
CA GLY A 476 30.79 18.49 39.31
C GLY A 476 31.32 18.66 37.87
N PRO A 477 30.67 19.51 37.05
CA PRO A 477 29.55 20.38 37.43
C PRO A 477 28.26 19.59 37.71
N LEU A 478 27.55 20.01 38.76
CA LEU A 478 26.28 19.45 39.22
C LEU A 478 25.19 20.47 38.90
N ARG A 479 24.26 20.08 38.03
CA ARG A 479 23.17 20.96 37.59
C ARG A 479 22.01 20.89 38.58
N LEU A 480 21.65 22.03 39.17
CA LEU A 480 20.49 22.22 40.04
C LEU A 480 19.58 23.24 39.38
N ASP A 481 18.42 22.81 38.93
CA ASP A 481 17.41 23.64 38.26
C ASP A 481 16.01 23.05 38.48
N GLU A 482 15.00 23.62 37.84
CA GLU A 482 13.59 23.19 37.94
C GLU A 482 13.36 21.73 37.56
N GLN A 483 14.25 21.15 36.74
CA GLN A 483 14.15 19.74 36.34
C GLN A 483 14.75 18.80 37.39
N THR A 484 15.46 19.33 38.39
CA THR A 484 16.04 18.54 39.47
C THR A 484 14.93 18.04 40.39
N PRO A 485 14.72 16.72 40.55
CA PRO A 485 13.62 16.19 41.35
C PRO A 485 13.62 16.74 42.78
N GLY A 486 12.53 17.39 43.17
CA GLY A 486 12.37 18.02 44.49
C GLY A 486 13.39 19.13 44.78
N HIS A 487 13.98 19.72 43.73
CA HIS A 487 15.05 20.74 43.81
C HIS A 487 16.20 20.33 44.75
N ARG A 488 16.49 19.02 44.86
CA ARG A 488 17.48 18.46 45.79
C ARG A 488 18.47 17.57 45.05
N LEU A 489 19.72 17.97 45.04
CA LEU A 489 20.84 17.13 44.61
C LEU A 489 21.32 16.27 45.78
N VAL A 490 21.53 14.98 45.54
CA VAL A 490 22.17 14.07 46.51
C VAL A 490 23.46 13.53 45.90
N VAL A 491 24.59 13.86 46.51
CA VAL A 491 25.93 13.51 46.02
C VAL A 491 26.57 12.54 47.02
N THR A 492 26.87 11.32 46.59
CA THR A 492 27.59 10.35 47.43
C THR A 492 29.09 10.46 47.20
N VAL A 493 29.87 10.64 48.27
CA VAL A 493 31.34 10.76 48.22
C VAL A 493 31.99 9.74 49.15
N ASP A 494 32.93 8.95 48.62
CA ASP A 494 33.59 7.85 49.34
C ASP A 494 35.06 8.19 49.71
N ASN A 495 35.50 7.91 50.94
CA ASN A 495 36.92 8.04 51.34
C ASN A 495 37.52 6.71 51.73
N ARG A 496 38.80 6.54 51.41
CA ARG A 496 39.60 5.39 51.82
C ARG A 496 40.28 5.69 53.16
N ARG A 497 40.43 4.64 53.98
CA ARG A 497 41.24 4.72 55.20
C ARG A 497 42.71 4.92 54.85
N ASP A 498 43.42 5.58 55.75
CA ASP A 498 44.86 5.73 55.68
C ASP A 498 45.55 4.42 56.11
N ASP A 499 46.17 3.75 55.14
CA ASP A 499 46.88 2.48 55.32
C ASP A 499 48.37 2.74 55.60
N HIS A 500 48.71 3.50 56.64
CA HIS A 500 50.10 3.63 57.07
C HIS A 500 50.62 2.33 57.73
N GLY A 501 51.21 1.45 56.91
CA GLY A 501 52.31 0.55 57.31
C GLY A 501 52.06 -0.97 57.28
N LYS A 502 52.16 -1.61 56.12
CA LYS A 502 52.67 -3.00 56.00
C LYS A 502 53.86 -3.06 55.04
N GLY A 503 55.03 -2.72 55.56
CA GLY A 503 56.30 -2.84 54.85
C GLY A 503 57.48 -3.01 55.79
N LYS A 504 57.63 -4.20 56.40
CA LYS A 504 58.93 -4.80 56.77
C LYS A 504 58.75 -6.32 56.94
N GLY A 505 59.39 -7.10 56.07
CA GLY A 505 59.49 -8.55 56.21
C GLY A 505 60.18 -9.21 55.02
N GLY A 506 61.45 -9.55 55.19
CA GLY A 506 62.07 -10.69 54.52
C GLY A 506 62.65 -10.47 53.12
N LYS A 507 63.87 -9.94 53.06
CA LYS A 507 64.82 -10.33 52.00
C LYS A 507 65.39 -11.69 52.43
N GLU A 508 64.85 -12.80 51.92
CA GLU A 508 65.50 -14.12 52.05
C GLU A 508 65.51 -14.87 50.70
N GLY A 509 66.74 -15.18 50.28
CA GLY A 509 67.18 -16.32 49.48
C GLY A 509 66.29 -16.90 48.38
N LYS A 510 66.58 -16.54 47.13
CA LYS A 510 66.40 -17.47 46.01
C LYS A 510 67.45 -18.57 46.10
N GLY A 511 67.11 -19.66 46.79
CA GLY A 511 67.80 -20.95 46.67
C GLY A 511 67.24 -21.69 45.46
N GLY A 512 68.09 -21.89 44.45
CA GLY A 512 67.79 -22.75 43.30
C GLY A 512 67.84 -24.23 43.67
N LYS A 513 66.89 -25.00 43.15
CA LYS A 513 66.91 -26.44 42.87
C LYS A 513 65.75 -26.65 41.88
N GLY A 514 65.88 -27.30 40.74
CA GLY A 514 66.83 -28.31 40.33
C GLY A 514 65.99 -29.33 39.56
N GLY A 515 66.02 -29.26 38.24
CA GLY A 515 65.50 -30.31 37.37
C GLY A 515 66.67 -31.13 36.84
N GLY A 516 66.65 -32.44 37.08
CA GLY A 516 67.61 -33.35 36.45
C GLY A 516 67.87 -34.66 37.20
N ARG A 517 67.21 -35.72 36.70
CA ARG A 517 67.58 -37.16 36.73
C ARG A 517 67.53 -37.92 38.06
N GLY A 518 66.89 -39.09 37.98
CA GLY A 518 66.87 -40.15 38.99
C GLY A 518 65.55 -40.89 38.92
#